data_AF-A0AB36JU33-F1
#
_entry.id   AF-A0AB36JU33-F1
#
_cell.length_a   1.000
_cell.length_b   1.000
_cell.length_c   1.000
_cell.angle_alpha   90.00
_cell.angle_beta   90.00
_cell.angle_gamma   90.00
#
_symmetry.space_group_name_H-M   'P 1'
#
loop_
_entity.id
_entity.type
_entity.pdbx_description
1 polymer ?
#
loop_
_entity_poly.entity_id
_entity_poly.type
_entity_poly.pdbx_seq_one_letter_code
_entity_poly.pdbx_strand_id
1 'polypeptide(L)'
;MATVTTPTNLDVTEKFRSLLAESMGSDSAYIRAKETIQELVQNGAIADAQKAEVLSNIVSSMVNNLTNASMSTAISWAQAEKDLELRKLELGRQLDVLDNDALLREAQVDQVSTQTRLAKVESKRMFGTAVFDGSGNVASLGDDGKVAKDIELLESQRLKVVEEQELVKQKVKESHAAVHKIVADTYVNFGSYSYNGLSENGISAVTANHGDFKTLSDTQQDIAIEQAKGYSYNAWANALTGSASMLGTAIAAEYAEFGPGQPGGILLDVVLDAAKNLKSATTTTADAVPVE
;
A
#
# COMPACT_ATOMS: atom_id res chain seq x y z
N MET A 1 2.17 13.62 50.85
CA MET A 1 0.89 13.68 51.58
C MET A 1 1.20 13.95 53.05
N ALA A 2 1.04 15.18 53.52
CA ALA A 2 1.28 15.50 54.93
C ALA A 2 0.04 15.12 55.76
N THR A 3 0.21 14.14 56.65
CA THR A 3 -0.81 13.78 57.64
C THR A 3 -0.92 14.92 58.64
N VAL A 4 -2.08 15.56 58.67
CA VAL A 4 -2.36 16.69 59.55
C VAL A 4 -2.99 16.11 60.82
N THR A 5 -2.18 15.94 61.85
CA THR A 5 -2.66 15.70 63.21
C THR A 5 -2.73 17.04 63.93
N THR A 6 -3.85 17.75 63.78
CA THR A 6 -4.18 18.85 64.66
C THR A 6 -4.79 18.28 65.95
N PRO A 7 -4.23 18.57 67.14
CA PRO A 7 -4.86 18.15 68.39
C PRO A 7 -6.25 18.81 68.49
N THR A 8 -7.24 17.99 68.81
CA THR A 8 -8.67 18.36 68.96
C THR A 8 -8.97 19.10 70.27
N ASN A 9 -7.97 19.33 71.12
CA ASN A 9 -8.16 19.97 72.41
C ASN A 9 -8.09 21.49 72.29
N LEU A 10 -9.18 22.17 72.68
CA LEU A 10 -9.21 23.61 72.90
C LEU A 10 -8.51 23.91 74.24
N ASP A 11 -7.44 24.69 74.22
CA ASP A 11 -6.81 25.17 75.44
C ASP A 11 -7.58 26.37 76.01
N VAL A 12 -8.68 26.06 76.68
CA VAL A 12 -9.55 27.04 77.33
C VAL A 12 -9.05 27.38 78.73
N THR A 13 -8.36 26.45 79.40
CA THR A 13 -8.04 26.57 80.82
C THR A 13 -6.95 27.60 81.08
N GLU A 14 -5.90 27.64 80.26
CA GLU A 14 -4.87 28.66 80.40
C GLU A 14 -5.42 30.05 80.09
N LYS A 15 -6.17 30.20 79.00
CA LYS A 15 -6.81 31.46 78.60
C LYS A 15 -7.80 31.96 79.65
N PHE A 16 -8.62 31.07 80.21
CA PHE A 16 -9.54 31.38 81.29
C PHE A 16 -8.80 31.90 82.54
N ARG A 17 -7.73 31.23 82.95
CA ARG A 17 -6.91 31.64 84.11
C ARG A 17 -6.26 33.01 83.89
N SER A 18 -5.75 33.26 82.69
CA SER A 18 -5.13 34.56 82.35
C SER A 18 -6.15 35.70 82.36
N LEU A 19 -7.34 35.49 81.77
CA LEU A 19 -8.42 36.49 81.80
C LEU A 19 -8.92 36.77 83.22
N LEU A 20 -9.02 35.73 84.05
CA LEU A 20 -9.48 35.86 85.44
C LEU A 20 -8.43 36.51 86.33
N ALA A 21 -7.14 36.20 86.14
CA ALA A 21 -6.04 36.86 86.83
C ALA A 21 -5.96 38.36 86.48
N GLU A 22 -6.08 38.71 85.20
CA GLU A 22 -6.08 40.11 84.74
C GLU A 22 -7.31 40.87 85.30
N SER A 23 -8.48 40.23 85.29
CA SER A 23 -9.73 40.82 85.80
C SER A 23 -9.75 41.02 87.32
N MET A 24 -8.89 40.31 88.06
CA MET A 24 -8.73 40.39 89.51
C MET A 24 -7.43 41.07 89.95
N GLY A 25 -6.69 41.68 89.01
CA GLY A 25 -5.42 42.36 89.26
C GLY A 25 -5.54 43.59 90.18
N SER A 26 -4.40 44.28 90.35
CA SER A 26 -4.24 45.41 91.28
C SER A 26 -5.12 46.63 91.00
N ASP A 27 -5.77 46.69 89.83
CA ASP A 27 -6.71 47.76 89.44
C ASP A 27 -8.13 47.22 89.17
N SER A 28 -8.46 46.06 89.72
CA SER A 28 -9.75 45.39 89.52
C SER A 28 -10.90 46.14 90.18
N ALA A 29 -12.11 45.99 89.61
CA ALA A 29 -13.33 46.56 90.18
C ALA A 29 -13.62 46.06 91.62
N TYR A 30 -13.00 44.94 92.04
CA TYR A 30 -13.07 44.43 93.40
C TYR A 30 -12.28 45.32 94.38
N ILE A 31 -11.06 45.72 94.01
CA ILE A 31 -10.23 46.62 94.83
C ILE A 31 -10.92 47.97 94.95
N ARG A 32 -11.42 48.52 93.85
CA ARG A 32 -12.18 49.78 93.85
C ARG A 32 -13.47 49.71 94.65
N ALA A 33 -14.23 48.61 94.57
CA ALA A 33 -15.44 48.41 95.36
C ALA A 33 -15.13 48.25 96.86
N LYS A 34 -14.04 47.54 97.18
CA LYS A 34 -13.56 47.38 98.56
C LYS A 34 -13.13 48.72 99.17
N GLU A 35 -12.36 49.51 98.44
CA GLU A 35 -11.90 50.85 98.87
C GLU A 35 -13.10 51.79 99.04
N THR A 36 -14.02 51.83 98.07
CA THR A 36 -15.25 52.64 98.16
C THR A 36 -16.12 52.25 99.37
N ILE A 37 -16.28 50.95 99.65
CA ILE A 37 -17.03 50.50 100.84
C ILE A 37 -16.29 50.83 102.13
N GLN A 38 -14.97 50.75 102.15
CA GLN A 38 -14.16 51.16 103.29
C GLN A 38 -14.32 52.67 103.57
N GLU A 39 -14.35 53.51 102.54
CA GLU A 39 -14.64 54.95 102.67
C GLU A 39 -16.06 55.21 103.18
N LEU A 40 -17.08 54.50 102.68
CA LEU A 40 -18.47 54.65 103.13
C LEU A 40 -18.67 54.25 104.61
N VAL A 41 -17.93 53.24 105.08
CA VAL A 41 -17.89 52.86 106.50
C VAL A 41 -17.22 53.94 107.34
N GLN A 42 -16.06 54.44 106.90
CA GLN A 42 -15.32 55.49 107.61
C GLN A 42 -16.11 56.80 107.71
N ASN A 43 -16.93 57.11 106.70
CA ASN A 43 -17.82 58.27 106.67
C ASN A 43 -19.13 58.07 107.45
N GLY A 44 -19.32 56.90 108.11
CA GLY A 44 -20.49 56.61 108.94
C GLY A 44 -21.78 56.35 108.18
N ALA A 45 -21.72 56.16 106.86
CA ALA A 45 -22.90 55.95 106.02
C ALA A 45 -23.48 54.52 106.13
N ILE A 46 -22.67 53.55 106.54
CA ILE A 46 -23.06 52.15 106.74
C ILE A 46 -22.42 51.59 108.02
N ALA A 47 -23.13 50.69 108.71
CA ALA A 47 -22.62 50.05 109.91
C ALA A 47 -21.55 48.98 109.57
N ASP A 48 -20.56 48.79 110.46
CA ASP A 48 -19.51 47.77 110.29
C ASP A 48 -20.06 46.34 110.11
N ALA A 49 -21.22 46.05 110.70
CA ALA A 49 -21.91 44.77 110.52
C ALA A 49 -22.43 44.56 109.08
N GLN A 50 -22.85 45.64 108.40
CA GLN A 50 -23.38 45.59 107.02
C GLN A 50 -22.25 45.59 105.98
N LYS A 51 -21.05 46.04 106.36
CA LYS A 51 -19.85 46.04 105.49
C LYS A 51 -19.53 44.65 104.94
N ALA A 52 -19.53 43.64 105.81
CA ALA A 52 -19.20 42.26 105.43
C ALA A 52 -20.26 41.65 104.50
N GLU A 53 -21.54 41.95 104.75
CA GLU A 53 -22.66 41.48 103.94
C GLU A 53 -22.64 42.09 102.53
N VAL A 54 -22.47 43.42 102.43
CA VAL A 54 -22.38 44.13 101.15
C VAL A 54 -21.14 43.71 100.35
N LEU A 55 -19.98 43.58 101.00
CA LEU A 55 -18.77 43.07 100.35
C LEU A 55 -18.96 41.63 99.87
N SER A 56 -19.55 40.76 100.68
CA SER A 56 -19.80 39.35 100.31
C SER A 56 -20.72 39.24 99.10
N ASN A 57 -21.78 40.07 99.03
CA ASN A 57 -22.71 40.11 97.91
C ASN A 57 -22.04 40.61 96.61
N ILE A 58 -21.21 41.65 96.70
CA ILE A 58 -20.46 42.17 95.55
C ILE A 58 -19.40 41.17 95.09
N VAL A 59 -18.64 40.58 96.00
CA VAL A 59 -17.65 39.54 95.68
C VAL A 59 -18.34 38.36 94.99
N SER A 60 -19.44 37.86 95.55
CA SER A 60 -20.15 36.70 94.98
C SER A 60 -20.73 37.00 93.60
N SER A 61 -21.32 38.18 93.41
CA SER A 61 -21.87 38.61 92.11
C SER A 61 -20.75 38.84 91.07
N MET A 62 -19.66 39.48 91.48
CA MET A 62 -18.50 39.76 90.63
C MET A 62 -17.75 38.49 90.25
N VAL A 63 -17.55 37.56 91.18
CA VAL A 63 -16.92 36.25 90.91
C VAL A 63 -17.76 35.46 89.91
N ASN A 64 -19.08 35.37 90.09
CA ASN A 64 -19.95 34.65 89.16
C ASN A 64 -19.95 35.29 87.76
N ASN A 65 -20.05 36.63 87.68
CA ASN A 65 -20.06 37.35 86.41
C ASN A 65 -18.70 37.28 85.69
N LEU A 66 -17.58 37.48 86.41
CA LEU A 66 -16.24 37.38 85.84
C LEU A 66 -15.91 35.96 85.39
N THR A 67 -16.29 34.95 86.18
CA THR A 67 -16.12 33.53 85.80
C THR A 67 -16.87 33.23 84.51
N ASN A 68 -18.15 33.62 84.41
CA ASN A 68 -18.95 33.36 83.22
C ASN A 68 -18.47 34.14 81.99
N ALA A 69 -18.12 35.43 82.15
CA ALA A 69 -17.63 36.26 81.06
C ALA A 69 -16.25 35.82 80.57
N SER A 70 -15.32 35.51 81.49
CA SER A 70 -13.98 35.02 81.17
C SER A 70 -14.03 33.65 80.51
N MET A 71 -14.92 32.75 80.96
CA MET A 71 -15.10 31.43 80.34
C MET A 71 -15.66 31.57 78.92
N SER A 72 -16.70 32.39 78.73
CA SER A 72 -17.28 32.66 77.41
C SER A 72 -16.24 33.24 76.43
N THR A 73 -15.42 34.18 76.90
CA THR A 73 -14.38 34.84 76.11
C THR A 73 -13.23 33.88 75.79
N ALA A 74 -12.79 33.07 76.76
CA ALA A 74 -11.75 32.06 76.57
C ALA A 74 -12.17 31.01 75.54
N ILE A 75 -13.43 30.55 75.58
CA ILE A 75 -13.98 29.61 74.58
C ILE A 75 -13.99 30.26 73.20
N SER A 76 -14.52 31.47 73.07
CA SER A 76 -14.58 32.21 71.80
C SER A 76 -13.20 32.44 71.20
N TRP A 77 -12.22 32.82 72.03
CA TRP A 77 -10.84 32.99 71.60
C TRP A 77 -10.23 31.66 71.15
N ALA A 78 -10.36 30.60 71.94
CA ALA A 78 -9.82 29.28 71.58
C ALA A 78 -10.44 28.74 70.28
N GLN A 79 -11.74 28.97 70.06
CA GLN A 79 -12.43 28.64 68.81
C GLN A 79 -11.88 29.43 67.62
N ALA A 80 -11.78 30.76 67.75
CA ALA A 80 -11.28 31.62 66.68
C ALA A 80 -9.82 31.30 66.29
N GLU A 81 -8.97 30.99 67.27
CA GLU A 81 -7.58 30.59 67.02
C GLU A 81 -7.51 29.25 66.27
N LYS A 82 -8.34 28.28 66.66
CA LYS A 82 -8.39 26.98 66.00
C LYS A 82 -8.93 27.07 64.58
N ASP A 83 -9.99 27.85 64.35
CA ASP A 83 -10.54 28.09 63.02
C ASP A 83 -9.52 28.77 62.10
N LEU A 84 -8.73 29.69 62.64
CA LEU A 84 -7.66 30.37 61.91
C LEU A 84 -6.52 29.42 61.55
N GLU A 85 -6.15 28.51 62.45
CA GLU A 85 -5.17 27.45 62.17
C GLU A 85 -5.65 26.51 61.05
N LEU A 86 -6.91 26.05 61.12
CA LEU A 86 -7.50 25.19 60.10
C LEU A 86 -7.59 25.89 58.75
N ARG A 87 -8.00 27.17 58.70
CA ARG A 87 -8.03 27.97 57.46
C ARG A 87 -6.65 28.16 56.86
N LYS A 88 -5.63 28.43 57.67
CA LYS A 88 -4.24 28.52 57.18
C LYS A 88 -3.80 27.22 56.53
N LEU A 89 -4.17 26.10 57.13
CA LEU A 89 -3.82 24.78 56.61
C LEU A 89 -4.58 24.43 55.33
N GLU A 90 -5.86 24.78 55.24
CA GLU A 90 -6.66 24.65 54.04
C GLU A 90 -6.07 25.48 52.88
N LEU A 91 -5.76 26.76 53.14
CA LEU A 91 -5.12 27.64 52.17
C LEU A 91 -3.76 27.11 51.72
N GLY A 92 -2.95 26.57 52.64
CA GLY A 92 -1.68 25.94 52.30
C GLY A 92 -1.86 24.78 51.32
N ARG A 93 -2.87 23.92 51.54
CA ARG A 93 -3.18 22.84 50.59
C ARG A 93 -3.71 23.34 49.25
N GLN A 94 -4.52 24.40 49.25
CA GLN A 94 -4.98 25.01 48.00
C GLN A 94 -3.81 25.58 47.20
N LEU A 95 -2.81 26.14 47.87
CA LEU A 95 -1.56 26.62 47.26
C LEU A 95 -0.75 25.45 46.67
N ASP A 96 -0.59 24.35 47.40
CA ASP A 96 0.07 23.14 46.89
C ASP A 96 -0.63 22.59 45.63
N VAL A 97 -1.97 22.59 45.61
CA VAL A 97 -2.74 22.16 44.43
C VAL A 97 -2.51 23.12 43.27
N LEU A 98 -2.53 24.42 43.52
CA LEU A 98 -2.32 25.45 42.50
C LEU A 98 -0.92 25.34 41.86
N ASP A 99 0.12 25.07 42.67
CA ASP A 99 1.48 24.87 42.18
C ASP A 99 1.58 23.62 41.30
N ASN A 100 0.92 22.53 41.67
CA ASN A 100 0.86 21.32 40.85
C ASN A 100 0.09 21.54 39.53
N ASP A 101 -1.01 22.29 39.58
CA ASP A 101 -1.77 22.66 38.39
C ASP A 101 -0.96 23.56 37.44
N ALA A 102 -0.15 24.47 37.98
CA ALA A 102 0.75 25.30 37.19
C ALA A 102 1.79 24.44 36.44
N LEU A 103 2.43 23.49 37.12
CA LEU A 103 3.37 22.54 36.52
C LEU A 103 2.69 21.67 35.44
N LEU A 104 1.47 21.21 35.70
CA LEU A 104 0.70 20.44 34.72
C LEU A 104 0.38 21.27 33.47
N ARG A 105 0.00 22.54 33.66
CA ARG A 105 -0.30 23.45 32.54
C ARG A 105 0.94 23.75 31.71
N GLU A 106 2.10 23.95 32.35
CA GLU A 106 3.37 24.12 31.65
C GLU A 106 3.72 22.88 30.80
N ALA A 107 3.61 21.68 31.38
CA ALA A 107 3.81 20.44 30.64
C ALA A 107 2.81 20.26 29.48
N GLN A 108 1.55 20.68 29.64
CA GLN A 108 0.56 20.68 28.56
C GLN A 108 0.93 21.64 27.43
N VAL A 109 1.45 22.83 27.73
CA VAL A 109 1.92 23.79 26.72
C VAL A 109 3.06 23.19 25.91
N ASP A 110 4.03 22.55 26.55
CA ASP A 110 5.14 21.89 25.88
C ASP A 110 4.69 20.70 25.01
N GLN A 111 3.73 19.92 25.50
CA GLN A 111 3.12 18.84 24.74
C GLN A 111 2.42 19.36 23.47
N VAL A 112 1.60 20.40 23.60
CA VAL A 112 0.87 21.01 22.47
C VAL A 112 1.84 21.66 21.48
N SER A 113 2.90 22.31 21.95
CA SER A 113 3.96 22.86 21.11
C SER A 113 4.65 21.78 20.29
N THR A 114 4.99 20.65 20.93
CA THR A 114 5.60 19.50 20.26
C THR A 114 4.67 18.85 19.24
N GLN A 115 3.39 18.66 19.57
CA GLN A 115 2.39 18.15 18.64
C GLN A 115 2.20 19.06 17.44
N THR A 116 2.12 20.37 17.67
CA THR A 116 2.03 21.37 16.58
C THR A 116 3.25 21.31 15.67
N ARG A 117 4.46 21.17 16.24
CA ARG A 117 5.68 21.00 15.45
C ARG A 117 5.66 19.71 14.63
N LEU A 118 5.20 18.60 15.21
CA LEU A 118 5.08 17.33 14.51
C LEU A 118 4.07 17.43 13.35
N ALA A 119 2.89 18.01 13.59
CA ALA A 119 1.88 18.25 12.57
C ALA A 119 2.40 19.13 11.41
N LYS A 120 3.18 20.18 11.72
CA LYS A 120 3.84 21.01 10.69
C LYS A 120 4.85 20.21 9.86
N VAL A 121 5.65 19.37 10.50
CA VAL A 121 6.65 18.51 9.80
C VAL A 121 5.95 17.47 8.94
N GLU A 122 4.91 16.81 9.45
CA GLU A 122 4.12 15.83 8.69
C GLU A 122 3.40 16.46 7.52
N SER A 123 2.77 17.62 7.72
CA SER A 123 2.13 18.39 6.65
C SER A 123 3.14 18.76 5.57
N LYS A 124 4.32 19.26 5.95
CA LYS A 124 5.40 19.57 5.00
C LYS A 124 5.87 18.33 4.24
N ARG A 125 6.04 17.18 4.91
CA ARG A 125 6.45 15.93 4.26
C ARG A 125 5.41 15.42 3.27
N MET A 126 4.13 15.56 3.60
CA MET A 126 3.02 15.09 2.76
C MET A 126 2.77 16.01 1.56
N PHE A 127 2.65 17.31 1.82
CA PHE A 127 2.12 18.29 0.86
C PHE A 127 3.18 19.27 0.33
N GLY A 128 4.37 19.32 0.93
CA GLY A 128 5.44 20.23 0.52
C GLY A 128 5.38 21.59 1.21
N THR A 129 6.18 22.53 0.70
CA THR A 129 6.29 23.89 1.24
C THR A 129 5.21 24.79 0.63
N ALA A 130 4.32 25.35 1.46
CA ALA A 130 3.31 26.30 1.00
C ALA A 130 3.92 27.67 0.65
N VAL A 131 3.52 28.20 -0.49
CA VAL A 131 3.76 29.58 -0.92
C VAL A 131 2.50 30.37 -0.66
N PHE A 132 2.62 31.46 0.09
CA PHE A 132 1.47 32.28 0.48
C PHE A 132 1.35 33.52 -0.40
N ASP A 133 0.12 33.97 -0.66
CA ASP A 133 -0.14 35.26 -1.28
C ASP A 133 0.09 36.43 -0.28
N GLY A 134 -0.01 37.67 -0.77
CA GLY A 134 0.11 38.87 0.08
C GLY A 134 -0.98 39.02 1.15
N SER A 135 -2.04 38.20 1.09
CA SER A 135 -3.15 38.15 2.06
C SER A 135 -2.99 37.00 3.07
N GLY A 136 -1.93 36.20 2.96
CA GLY A 136 -1.65 35.07 3.85
C GLY A 136 -2.40 33.78 3.52
N ASN A 137 -3.06 33.69 2.36
CA ASN A 137 -3.66 32.43 1.89
C ASN A 137 -2.62 31.58 1.16
N VAL A 138 -2.80 30.24 1.18
CA VAL A 138 -1.96 29.34 0.38
C VAL A 138 -2.24 29.56 -1.10
N ALA A 139 -1.27 30.10 -1.83
CA ALA A 139 -1.34 30.34 -3.27
C ALA A 139 -0.91 29.10 -4.07
N SER A 140 0.13 28.41 -3.61
CA SER A 140 0.59 27.14 -4.20
C SER A 140 1.34 26.29 -3.18
N LEU A 141 1.55 25.02 -3.51
CA LEU A 141 2.42 24.10 -2.78
C LEU A 141 3.64 23.78 -3.65
N GLY A 142 4.81 23.66 -3.03
CA GLY A 142 6.04 23.23 -3.70
C GLY A 142 6.02 21.74 -4.03
N ASP A 143 6.79 21.35 -5.05
CA ASP A 143 6.89 19.96 -5.53
C ASP A 143 7.85 19.08 -4.70
N ASP A 144 8.08 19.46 -3.44
CA ASP A 144 8.94 18.77 -2.47
C ASP A 144 8.18 17.74 -1.60
N GLY A 145 6.85 17.75 -1.65
CA GLY A 145 5.99 16.83 -0.89
C GLY A 145 5.86 15.43 -1.51
N LYS A 146 5.53 14.44 -0.68
CA LYS A 146 5.25 13.07 -1.12
C LYS A 146 4.19 13.02 -2.23
N VAL A 147 3.10 13.78 -2.10
CA VAL A 147 1.99 13.77 -3.07
C VAL A 147 2.47 14.19 -4.45
N ALA A 148 3.32 15.22 -4.55
CA ALA A 148 3.88 15.66 -5.84
C ALA A 148 4.75 14.57 -6.48
N LYS A 149 5.57 13.87 -5.68
CA LYS A 149 6.39 12.74 -6.15
C LYS A 149 5.57 11.51 -6.54
N ASP A 150 4.49 11.23 -5.83
CA ASP A 150 3.57 10.15 -6.20
C ASP A 150 2.87 10.47 -7.53
N ILE A 151 2.49 11.74 -7.76
CA ILE A 151 1.93 12.19 -9.05
C ILE A 151 2.97 12.04 -10.18
N GLU A 152 4.20 12.51 -9.97
CA GLU A 152 5.30 12.37 -10.94
C GLU A 152 5.55 10.90 -11.31
N LEU A 153 5.54 10.01 -10.31
CA LEU A 153 5.69 8.57 -10.52
C LEU A 153 4.52 7.97 -11.32
N LEU A 154 3.28 8.34 -10.98
CA LEU A 154 2.08 7.89 -11.69
C LEU A 154 2.08 8.34 -13.15
N GLU A 155 2.51 9.57 -13.42
CA GLU A 155 2.63 10.09 -14.78
C GLU A 155 3.70 9.34 -15.57
N SER A 156 4.86 9.05 -14.97
CA SER A 156 5.89 8.20 -15.56
C SER A 156 5.38 6.79 -15.87
N GLN A 157 4.64 6.17 -14.94
CA GLN A 157 4.04 4.85 -15.16
C GLN A 157 3.01 4.87 -16.29
N ARG A 158 2.16 5.91 -16.34
CA ARG A 158 1.19 6.10 -17.42
C ARG A 158 1.88 6.18 -18.78
N LEU A 159 2.96 6.96 -18.90
CA LEU A 159 3.73 7.08 -20.14
C LEU A 159 4.32 5.74 -20.59
N LYS A 160 4.91 4.97 -19.66
CA LYS A 160 5.43 3.62 -19.96
C LYS A 160 4.35 2.70 -20.51
N VAL A 161 3.16 2.68 -19.90
CA VAL A 161 2.05 1.84 -20.37
C VAL A 161 1.61 2.25 -21.79
N VAL A 162 1.61 3.54 -22.11
CA VAL A 162 1.29 4.03 -23.46
C VAL A 162 2.33 3.55 -24.47
N GLU A 163 3.62 3.66 -24.15
CA GLU A 163 4.71 3.17 -25.00
C GLU A 163 4.64 1.64 -25.21
N GLU A 164 4.36 0.87 -24.15
CA GLU A 164 4.18 -0.57 -24.24
C GLU A 164 2.99 -0.96 -25.12
N GLN A 165 1.87 -0.22 -25.04
CA GLN A 165 0.72 -0.45 -25.93
C GLN A 165 1.08 -0.23 -27.40
N GLU A 166 1.85 0.80 -27.72
CA GLU A 166 2.32 1.05 -29.09
C GLU A 166 3.28 -0.06 -29.57
N LEU A 167 4.18 -0.52 -28.70
CA LEU A 167 5.07 -1.66 -29.02
C LEU A 167 4.27 -2.94 -29.31
N VAL A 168 3.24 -3.22 -28.52
CA VAL A 168 2.35 -4.38 -28.75
C VAL A 168 1.63 -4.24 -30.09
N LYS A 169 1.07 -3.06 -30.42
CA LYS A 169 0.45 -2.83 -31.73
C LYS A 169 1.43 -3.05 -32.89
N GLN A 170 2.68 -2.62 -32.75
CA GLN A 170 3.72 -2.86 -33.76
C GLN A 170 4.00 -4.36 -33.94
N LYS A 171 4.17 -5.12 -32.84
CA LYS A 171 4.35 -6.57 -32.90
C LYS A 171 3.16 -7.30 -33.53
N VAL A 172 1.94 -6.84 -33.26
CA VAL A 172 0.73 -7.39 -33.90
C VAL A 172 0.76 -7.14 -35.41
N LYS A 173 1.15 -5.94 -35.86
CA LYS A 173 1.31 -5.63 -37.30
C LYS A 173 2.40 -6.48 -37.96
N GLU A 174 3.53 -6.67 -37.28
CA GLU A 174 4.61 -7.54 -37.76
C GLU A 174 4.14 -8.99 -37.90
N SER A 175 3.41 -9.51 -36.90
CA SER A 175 2.81 -10.85 -36.95
C SER A 175 1.82 -10.98 -38.11
N HIS A 176 0.95 -10.00 -38.33
CA HIS A 176 0.05 -9.99 -39.49
C HIS A 176 0.83 -9.98 -40.81
N ALA A 177 1.89 -9.18 -40.93
CA ALA A 177 2.74 -9.17 -42.11
C ALA A 177 3.42 -10.53 -42.35
N ALA A 178 3.89 -11.19 -41.29
CA ALA A 178 4.46 -12.54 -41.36
C ALA A 178 3.41 -13.57 -41.81
N VAL A 179 2.19 -13.51 -41.28
CA VAL A 179 1.08 -14.36 -41.73
C VAL A 179 0.77 -14.12 -43.21
N HIS A 180 0.66 -12.87 -43.64
CA HIS A 180 0.42 -12.53 -45.05
C HIS A 180 1.53 -13.05 -45.96
N LYS A 181 2.79 -12.95 -45.53
CA LYS A 181 3.92 -13.53 -46.26
C LYS A 181 3.79 -15.05 -46.37
N ILE A 182 3.51 -15.76 -45.28
CA ILE A 182 3.36 -17.22 -45.29
C ILE A 182 2.22 -17.63 -46.21
N VAL A 183 1.08 -16.94 -46.14
CA VAL A 183 -0.07 -17.21 -47.02
C VAL A 183 0.29 -16.95 -48.48
N ALA A 184 0.96 -15.85 -48.80
CA ALA A 184 1.39 -15.54 -50.15
C ALA A 184 2.43 -16.56 -50.68
N ASP A 185 3.44 -16.90 -49.89
CA ASP A 185 4.44 -17.91 -50.23
C ASP A 185 3.79 -19.28 -50.45
N THR A 186 2.83 -19.66 -49.60
CA THR A 186 2.08 -20.92 -49.76
C THR A 186 1.25 -20.91 -51.03
N TYR A 187 0.55 -19.81 -51.30
CA TYR A 187 -0.28 -19.67 -52.50
C TYR A 187 0.54 -19.66 -53.80
N VAL A 188 1.69 -19.00 -53.83
CA VAL A 188 2.55 -18.98 -55.03
C VAL A 188 3.19 -20.35 -55.27
N ASN A 189 3.66 -21.01 -54.21
CA ASN A 189 4.35 -22.28 -54.35
C ASN A 189 3.40 -23.45 -54.63
N PHE A 190 2.26 -23.49 -53.94
CA PHE A 190 1.35 -24.64 -53.94
C PHE A 190 -0.08 -24.29 -54.39
N GLY A 191 -0.49 -23.02 -54.40
CA GLY A 191 -1.87 -22.64 -54.74
C GLY A 191 -2.86 -22.87 -53.61
N SER A 192 -4.14 -22.63 -53.88
CA SER A 192 -5.25 -22.93 -52.97
C SER A 192 -5.75 -24.36 -53.17
N TYR A 193 -5.98 -25.07 -52.07
CA TYR A 193 -6.60 -26.40 -52.04
C TYR A 193 -7.77 -26.42 -51.06
N SER A 194 -8.84 -27.12 -51.42
CA SER A 194 -9.87 -27.54 -50.48
C SER A 194 -9.62 -28.99 -50.10
N TYR A 195 -9.88 -29.33 -48.84
CA TYR A 195 -9.75 -30.70 -48.35
C TYR A 195 -11.01 -31.13 -47.60
N ASN A 196 -11.38 -32.40 -47.77
CA ASN A 196 -12.48 -33.03 -47.05
C ASN A 196 -11.98 -34.28 -46.30
N GLY A 197 -12.73 -34.70 -45.27
CA GLY A 197 -12.50 -35.97 -44.59
C GLY A 197 -11.23 -36.00 -43.74
N LEU A 198 -11.01 -34.98 -42.90
CA LEU A 198 -9.91 -34.98 -41.93
C LEU A 198 -10.12 -36.10 -40.90
N SER A 199 -9.21 -37.07 -40.84
CA SER A 199 -9.25 -38.19 -39.90
C SER A 199 -7.87 -38.44 -39.28
N GLU A 200 -7.79 -39.30 -38.26
CA GLU A 200 -6.52 -39.69 -37.63
C GLU A 200 -5.50 -40.30 -38.62
N ASN A 201 -5.97 -40.85 -39.75
CA ASN A 201 -5.12 -41.41 -40.81
C ASN A 201 -4.79 -40.40 -41.92
N GLY A 202 -5.16 -39.13 -41.76
CA GLY A 202 -4.86 -38.05 -42.71
C GLY A 202 -6.06 -37.57 -43.52
N ILE A 203 -5.76 -36.93 -44.65
CA ILE A 203 -6.71 -36.27 -45.56
C ILE A 203 -6.99 -37.19 -46.74
N SER A 204 -8.26 -37.55 -46.95
CA SER A 204 -8.67 -38.52 -47.98
C SER A 204 -8.99 -37.89 -49.33
N ALA A 205 -9.30 -36.59 -49.38
CA ALA A 205 -9.57 -35.88 -50.62
C ALA A 205 -9.02 -34.46 -50.56
N VAL A 206 -8.09 -34.14 -51.48
CA VAL A 206 -7.55 -32.80 -51.69
C VAL A 206 -7.90 -32.39 -53.12
N THR A 207 -8.58 -31.26 -53.26
CA THR A 207 -8.98 -30.71 -54.56
C THR A 207 -8.33 -29.34 -54.76
N ALA A 208 -7.65 -29.15 -55.88
CA ALA A 208 -7.11 -27.86 -56.28
C ALA A 208 -8.25 -26.85 -56.49
N ASN A 209 -8.10 -25.66 -55.90
CA ASN A 209 -9.08 -24.57 -55.98
C ASN A 209 -8.43 -23.27 -56.50
N HIS A 210 -7.37 -23.40 -57.30
CA HIS A 210 -6.64 -22.29 -57.91
C HIS A 210 -6.95 -22.11 -59.41
N GLY A 211 -7.98 -22.77 -59.94
CA GLY A 211 -8.44 -22.61 -61.32
C GLY A 211 -7.37 -22.95 -62.36
N ASP A 212 -7.23 -22.11 -63.40
CA ASP A 212 -6.28 -22.30 -64.51
C ASP A 212 -4.85 -21.78 -64.19
N PHE A 213 -4.61 -21.24 -62.99
CA PHE A 213 -3.29 -20.73 -62.62
C PHE A 213 -2.32 -21.89 -62.33
N LYS A 214 -1.22 -21.99 -63.08
CA LYS A 214 -0.16 -22.98 -62.80
C LYS A 214 0.68 -22.53 -61.61
N THR A 215 0.74 -23.37 -60.57
CA THR A 215 1.59 -23.11 -59.40
C THR A 215 3.06 -23.48 -59.69
N LEU A 216 3.98 -23.04 -58.83
CA LEU A 216 5.39 -23.45 -58.97
C LEU A 216 5.52 -24.97 -58.83
N SER A 217 4.77 -25.59 -57.93
CA SER A 217 4.72 -27.05 -57.77
C SER A 217 4.27 -27.75 -59.05
N ASP A 218 3.21 -27.27 -59.71
CA ASP A 218 2.74 -27.85 -60.98
C ASP A 218 3.80 -27.69 -62.09
N THR A 219 4.47 -26.54 -62.12
CA THR A 219 5.54 -26.28 -63.09
C THR A 219 6.75 -27.19 -62.84
N GLN A 220 7.10 -27.44 -61.58
CA GLN A 220 8.16 -28.39 -61.22
C GLN A 220 7.78 -29.82 -61.57
N GLN A 221 6.52 -30.21 -61.39
CA GLN A 221 6.01 -31.50 -61.81
C GLN A 221 6.10 -31.66 -63.33
N ASP A 222 5.68 -30.67 -64.11
CA ASP A 222 5.80 -30.66 -65.56
C ASP A 222 7.27 -30.82 -66.00
N ILE A 223 8.19 -30.07 -65.38
CA ILE A 223 9.64 -30.18 -65.64
C ILE A 223 10.16 -31.59 -65.29
N ALA A 224 9.75 -32.15 -64.15
CA ALA A 224 10.17 -33.49 -63.73
C ALA A 224 9.68 -34.57 -64.70
N ILE A 225 8.44 -34.45 -65.19
CA ILE A 225 7.90 -35.33 -66.22
C ILE A 225 8.73 -35.22 -67.51
N GLU A 226 9.05 -34.01 -67.96
CA GLU A 226 9.89 -33.82 -69.15
C GLU A 226 11.32 -34.34 -68.97
N GLN A 227 11.91 -34.19 -67.79
CA GLN A 227 13.22 -34.78 -67.48
C GLN A 227 13.18 -36.31 -67.49
N ALA A 228 12.13 -36.91 -66.91
CA ALA A 228 11.93 -38.36 -66.93
C ALA A 228 11.80 -38.90 -68.35
N LYS A 229 11.07 -38.20 -69.23
CA LYS A 229 11.04 -38.51 -70.66
C LYS A 229 12.43 -38.43 -71.29
N GLY A 230 13.18 -37.37 -70.99
CA GLY A 230 14.57 -37.21 -71.44
C GLY A 230 15.47 -38.41 -71.10
N TYR A 231 15.37 -38.93 -69.88
CA TYR A 231 16.11 -40.13 -69.47
C TYR A 231 15.66 -41.39 -70.23
N SER A 232 14.36 -41.60 -70.36
CA SER A 232 13.81 -42.74 -71.13
C SER A 232 14.23 -42.68 -72.60
N TYR A 233 14.20 -41.50 -73.24
CA TYR A 233 14.68 -41.33 -74.60
C TYR A 233 16.16 -41.66 -74.74
N ASN A 234 16.99 -41.20 -73.79
CA ASN A 234 18.42 -41.48 -73.81
C ASN A 234 18.67 -42.99 -73.71
N ALA A 235 17.95 -43.69 -72.81
CA ALA A 235 18.03 -45.13 -72.68
C ALA A 235 17.62 -45.86 -73.97
N TRP A 236 16.47 -45.51 -74.57
CA TRP A 236 16.00 -46.11 -75.82
C TRP A 236 16.89 -45.79 -77.02
N ALA A 237 17.42 -44.56 -77.12
CA ALA A 237 18.32 -44.16 -78.19
C ALA A 237 19.67 -44.91 -78.11
N ASN A 238 20.21 -45.10 -76.90
CA ASN A 238 21.41 -45.92 -76.69
C ASN A 238 21.15 -47.40 -77.01
N ALA A 239 20.00 -47.93 -76.57
CA ALA A 239 19.61 -49.30 -76.89
C ALA A 239 19.43 -49.52 -78.40
N LEU A 240 18.81 -48.58 -79.11
CA LEU A 240 18.63 -48.61 -80.56
C LEU A 240 19.99 -48.52 -81.28
N THR A 241 20.85 -47.59 -80.87
CA THR A 241 22.19 -47.43 -81.48
C THR A 241 23.04 -48.67 -81.28
N GLY A 242 23.05 -49.24 -80.06
CA GLY A 242 23.77 -50.48 -79.76
C GLY A 242 23.23 -51.67 -80.57
N SER A 243 21.91 -51.84 -80.60
CA SER A 243 21.26 -52.94 -81.33
C SER A 243 21.46 -52.81 -82.85
N ALA A 244 21.38 -51.59 -83.41
CA ALA A 244 21.63 -51.33 -84.82
C ALA A 244 23.11 -51.57 -85.21
N SER A 245 24.05 -51.24 -84.34
CA SER A 245 25.48 -51.55 -84.55
C SER A 245 25.74 -53.06 -84.53
N MET A 246 25.09 -53.80 -83.63
CA MET A 246 25.16 -55.26 -83.58
C MET A 246 24.56 -55.88 -84.84
N LEU A 247 23.42 -55.38 -85.32
CA LEU A 247 22.80 -55.80 -86.57
C LEU A 247 23.71 -55.53 -87.78
N GLY A 248 24.30 -54.34 -87.88
CA GLY A 248 25.23 -54.00 -88.95
C GLY A 248 26.46 -54.91 -88.99
N THR A 249 26.97 -55.29 -87.81
CA THR A 249 28.09 -56.25 -87.68
C THR A 249 27.65 -57.66 -88.07
N ALA A 250 26.46 -58.10 -87.66
CA ALA A 250 25.91 -59.40 -88.01
C ALA A 250 25.65 -59.56 -89.53
N ILE A 251 25.18 -58.50 -90.19
CA ILE A 251 25.03 -58.43 -91.66
C ILE A 251 26.41 -58.51 -92.33
N ALA A 252 27.37 -57.72 -91.87
CA ALA A 252 28.71 -57.66 -92.47
C ALA A 252 29.54 -58.95 -92.27
N ALA A 253 29.26 -59.71 -91.21
CA ALA A 253 29.93 -60.97 -90.91
C ALA A 253 29.33 -62.20 -91.63
N GLU A 254 28.30 -62.00 -92.48
CA GLU A 254 27.51 -63.06 -93.14
C GLU A 254 26.96 -64.13 -92.16
N TYR A 255 26.93 -63.83 -90.86
CA TYR A 255 26.77 -64.82 -89.79
C TYR A 255 25.31 -65.06 -89.41
N ALA A 256 24.36 -64.37 -90.05
CA ALA A 256 22.96 -64.36 -89.66
C ALA A 256 22.04 -64.51 -90.88
N GLU A 257 21.32 -65.63 -90.93
CA GLU A 257 20.18 -65.77 -91.84
C GLU A 257 19.01 -64.92 -91.33
N PHE A 258 18.43 -64.12 -92.23
CA PHE A 258 17.27 -63.26 -91.93
C PHE A 258 15.99 -64.00 -92.29
N GLY A 259 15.35 -64.60 -91.28
CA GLY A 259 14.06 -65.28 -91.41
C GLY A 259 13.34 -65.40 -90.06
N PRO A 260 12.04 -65.73 -90.05
CA PRO A 260 11.27 -65.87 -88.80
C PRO A 260 11.92 -66.88 -87.85
N GLY A 261 12.24 -66.45 -86.63
CA GLY A 261 12.87 -67.30 -85.61
C GLY A 261 14.36 -67.59 -85.78
N GLN A 262 15.02 -67.03 -86.81
CA GLN A 262 16.47 -67.12 -86.98
C GLN A 262 17.19 -66.01 -86.21
N PRO A 263 18.47 -66.18 -85.82
CA PRO A 263 19.23 -65.18 -85.04
C PRO A 263 19.23 -63.77 -85.67
N GLY A 264 19.32 -63.66 -87.00
CA GLY A 264 19.23 -62.38 -87.71
C GLY A 264 17.83 -61.74 -87.68
N GLY A 265 16.78 -62.58 -87.74
CA GLY A 265 15.39 -62.14 -87.59
C GLY A 265 15.09 -61.62 -86.18
N ILE A 266 15.54 -62.33 -85.15
CA ILE A 266 15.38 -61.90 -83.74
C ILE A 266 16.11 -60.58 -83.48
N LEU A 267 17.32 -60.40 -84.01
CA LEU A 267 18.05 -59.13 -83.90
C LEU A 267 17.32 -57.98 -84.61
N LEU A 268 16.75 -58.23 -85.79
CA LEU A 268 15.95 -57.26 -86.51
C LEU A 268 14.67 -56.87 -85.74
N ASP A 269 13.99 -57.85 -85.13
CA ASP A 269 12.81 -57.62 -84.31
C ASP A 269 13.13 -56.79 -83.06
N VAL A 270 14.26 -57.07 -82.38
CA VAL A 270 14.73 -56.27 -81.23
C VAL A 270 15.04 -54.81 -81.63
N VAL A 271 15.68 -54.60 -82.78
CA VAL A 271 15.94 -53.25 -83.32
C VAL A 271 14.62 -52.54 -83.64
N LEU A 272 13.67 -53.25 -84.26
CA LEU A 272 12.38 -52.70 -84.63
C LEU A 272 11.54 -52.35 -83.40
N ASP A 273 11.58 -53.18 -82.36
CA ASP A 273 10.86 -52.94 -81.11
C ASP A 273 11.49 -51.81 -80.30
N ALA A 274 12.82 -51.70 -80.26
CA ALA A 274 13.49 -50.53 -79.69
C ALA A 274 13.11 -49.23 -80.45
N ALA A 275 13.00 -49.28 -81.77
CA ALA A 275 12.56 -48.14 -82.58
C ALA A 275 11.08 -47.78 -82.36
N LYS A 276 10.20 -48.78 -82.21
CA LYS A 276 8.78 -48.56 -81.85
C LYS A 276 8.64 -47.96 -80.46
N ASN A 277 9.37 -48.47 -79.48
CA ASN A 277 9.32 -47.96 -78.10
C ASN A 277 9.85 -46.52 -78.02
N LEU A 278 10.90 -46.18 -78.77
CA LEU A 278 11.36 -44.81 -78.92
C LEU A 278 10.27 -43.92 -79.52
N LYS A 279 9.57 -44.38 -80.57
CA LYS A 279 8.47 -43.65 -81.21
C LYS A 279 7.27 -43.48 -80.26
N SER A 280 6.87 -44.52 -79.53
CA SER A 280 5.75 -44.44 -78.59
C SER A 280 6.05 -43.51 -77.41
N ALA A 281 7.29 -43.53 -76.89
CA ALA A 281 7.72 -42.58 -75.88
C ALA A 281 7.61 -41.12 -76.35
N THR A 282 7.72 -40.85 -77.67
CA THR A 282 7.61 -39.49 -78.25
C THR A 282 6.21 -38.93 -78.39
N THR A 283 5.15 -39.74 -78.22
CA THR A 283 3.81 -39.35 -78.69
C THR A 283 2.76 -39.01 -77.63
N THR A 284 2.90 -39.36 -76.35
CA THR A 284 1.83 -39.02 -75.37
C THR A 284 2.31 -38.85 -73.92
N THR A 285 1.71 -37.88 -73.23
CA THR A 285 1.87 -37.57 -71.79
C THR A 285 1.21 -38.58 -70.84
N ALA A 286 0.47 -39.57 -71.35
CA ALA A 286 -0.38 -40.45 -70.54
C ALA A 286 0.30 -41.75 -70.05
N ASP A 287 1.43 -42.15 -70.61
CA ASP A 287 2.05 -43.46 -70.32
C ASP A 287 3.17 -43.41 -69.27
N ALA A 288 3.27 -42.30 -68.53
CA ALA A 288 4.21 -42.13 -67.42
C ALA A 288 3.60 -42.46 -66.04
N VAL A 289 2.48 -43.20 -66.02
CA VAL A 289 1.95 -43.82 -64.79
C VAL A 289 2.33 -45.30 -64.83
N PRO A 290 3.02 -45.84 -63.81
CA PRO A 290 3.23 -47.28 -63.73
C PRO A 290 1.87 -47.95 -63.60
N VAL A 291 1.52 -48.80 -64.57
CA VAL A 291 0.43 -49.77 -64.39
C VAL A 291 1.09 -51.01 -63.80
N GLU A 292 0.60 -51.47 -62.64
CA GLU A 292 1.03 -52.73 -61.99
C GLU A 292 0.95 -53.93 -62.94
#